data_AF-F0GEJ2-F1
#
_entry.id   AF-F0GEJ2-F1
#
_cell.length_a   1.000
_cell.length_b   1.000
_cell.length_c   1.000
_cell.angle_alpha   90.00
_cell.angle_beta   90.00
_cell.angle_gamma   90.00
#
_symmetry.space_group_name_H-M   'P 1'
#
loop_
_entity.id
_entity.type
_entity.pdbx_description
1 polymer ?
#
loop_
_entity_poly.entity_id
_entity_poly.type
_entity_poly.pdbx_seq_one_letter_code
_entity_poly.pdbx_strand_id
1 'polypeptide(L)' 'MSKRDARSDFGAISRVDAEALRSEIEAQCQSLVDAGIAFWRINENGDAELQMVSGEAYLLGEAGVTRCR' A
#
# COMPACT_ATOMS: atom_id res chain seq x y z
N MET A 1 -3.42 -33.73 -22.58
CA MET A 1 -2.80 -33.20 -21.35
C MET A 1 -1.85 -32.07 -21.73
N SER A 2 -2.30 -30.81 -21.64
CA SER A 2 -1.48 -29.64 -21.99
C SER A 2 -1.00 -29.00 -20.68
N LYS A 3 0.31 -29.07 -20.42
CA LYS A 3 0.94 -28.44 -19.27
C LYS A 3 0.98 -26.93 -19.52
N ARG A 4 0.37 -26.16 -18.62
CA ARG A 4 0.43 -24.69 -18.62
C ARG A 4 1.75 -24.28 -17.99
N ASP A 5 2.69 -23.79 -18.79
CA ASP A 5 3.86 -23.07 -18.31
C ASP A 5 3.44 -21.65 -17.93
N ALA A 6 3.24 -21.42 -16.64
CA ALA A 6 3.05 -20.11 -16.05
C ALA A 6 4.41 -19.40 -15.95
N ARG A 7 4.87 -18.81 -17.05
CA ARG A 7 5.90 -17.77 -16.97
C ARG A 7 5.22 -16.47 -16.56
N SER A 8 5.24 -16.17 -15.27
CA SER A 8 4.94 -14.83 -14.77
C SER A 8 6.04 -13.90 -15.26
N ASP A 9 5.74 -13.19 -16.33
CA ASP A 9 6.47 -12.04 -16.81
C ASP A 9 6.26 -10.92 -15.79
N PHE A 10 7.14 -10.84 -14.78
CA PHE A 10 7.32 -9.61 -14.00
C PHE A 10 8.09 -8.61 -14.88
N GLY A 11 7.49 -8.27 -16.02
CA GLY A 11 7.94 -7.23 -16.91
C GLY A 11 7.88 -5.91 -16.18
N ALA A 12 9.03 -5.24 -16.11
CA ALA A 12 9.26 -3.87 -15.71
C ALA A 12 7.98 -3.08 -15.39
N ILE A 13 7.69 -2.91 -14.10
CA ILE A 13 6.74 -1.90 -13.61
C ILE A 13 7.25 -0.59 -14.21
N SER A 14 6.59 -0.06 -15.25
CA SER A 14 7.07 1.16 -15.89
C SER A 14 6.96 2.27 -14.86
N ARG A 15 7.80 3.29 -14.95
CA ARG A 15 7.81 4.40 -13.98
C ARG A 15 6.42 5.04 -13.79
N VAL A 16 5.59 4.96 -14.83
CA VAL A 16 4.20 5.44 -14.86
C VAL A 16 3.26 4.55 -14.03
N ASP A 17 3.50 3.24 -14.00
CA ASP A 17 2.73 2.26 -13.22
C ASP A 17 3.02 2.40 -11.72
N ALA A 18 4.24 2.78 -11.34
CA ALA A 18 4.59 2.98 -9.93
C ALA A 18 3.93 4.24 -9.33
N GLU A 19 3.82 5.33 -10.09
CA GLU A 19 3.10 6.54 -9.65
C GLU A 19 1.59 6.32 -9.57
N ALA A 20 1.03 5.62 -10.54
CA ALA A 20 -0.39 5.24 -10.54
C ALA A 20 -0.71 4.30 -9.37
N LEU A 21 0.14 3.30 -9.13
CA LEU A 21 -0.02 2.35 -8.02
C LEU A 21 0.06 3.06 -6.66
N ARG A 22 1.01 4.00 -6.48
CA ARG A 22 1.06 4.81 -5.27
C ARG A 22 -0.21 5.62 -5.05
N SER A 23 -0.69 6.28 -6.10
CA SER A 23 -1.94 7.06 -6.03
C SER A 23 -3.15 6.19 -5.67
N GLU A 24 -3.21 4.96 -6.19
CA GLU A 24 -4.28 4.01 -5.87
C GLU A 24 -4.21 3.51 -4.42
N ILE A 25 -3.00 3.22 -3.92
CA ILE A 25 -2.75 2.86 -2.52
C ILE A 25 -3.19 4.00 -1.60
N GLU A 26 -2.77 5.23 -1.89
CA GLU A 26 -3.15 6.41 -1.10
C GLU A 26 -4.67 6.64 -1.11
N ALA A 27 -5.32 6.48 -2.26
CA ALA A 27 -6.78 6.59 -2.39
C ALA A 27 -7.51 5.52 -1.55
N GLN A 28 -7.02 4.27 -1.55
CA GLN A 28 -7.58 3.24 -0.67
C GLN A 28 -7.40 3.59 0.80
N CYS A 29 -6.19 3.98 1.22
CA CYS A 29 -5.93 4.38 2.60
C CYS A 29 -6.83 5.55 3.01
N GLN A 30 -7.01 6.54 2.14
CA GLN A 30 -7.91 7.66 2.40
C GLN A 30 -9.37 7.22 2.52
N SER A 31 -9.82 6.25 1.73
CA SER A 31 -11.15 5.67 1.87
C SER A 31 -11.35 4.95 3.20
N LEU A 32 -10.31 4.31 3.76
CA LEU A 32 -10.35 3.71 5.09
C LEU A 32 -10.46 4.78 6.19
N VAL A 33 -9.77 5.92 6.01
CA VAL A 33 -9.87 7.06 6.92
C VAL A 33 -11.25 7.71 6.86
N ASP A 34 -11.79 7.91 5.65
CA ASP A 34 -13.12 8.48 5.44
C ASP A 34 -14.22 7.59 6.03
N ALA A 35 -14.07 6.27 5.91
CA ALA A 35 -14.94 5.28 6.56
C ALA A 35 -14.81 5.24 8.10
N GLY A 36 -13.85 5.96 8.69
CA GLY A 36 -13.64 6.03 10.14
C GLY A 36 -13.03 4.77 10.75
N ILE A 37 -12.47 3.87 9.93
CA ILE A 37 -11.82 2.62 10.38
C ILE A 37 -10.29 2.73 10.44
N ALA A 38 -9.74 3.83 9.95
CA ALA A 38 -8.33 4.17 10.08
C ALA A 38 -8.13 5.68 10.30
N PHE A 39 -6.93 6.08 10.67
CA PHE A 39 -6.53 7.48 10.72
C PHE A 39 -5.04 7.64 10.40
N TRP A 40 -4.70 8.79 9.84
CA TRP A 40 -3.32 9.15 9.57
C TRP A 40 -2.61 9.62 10.83
N ARG A 41 -1.39 9.12 11.04
CA ARG A 41 -0.49 9.53 12.10
C ARG A 41 0.92 9.72 11.53
N ILE A 42 1.62 10.74 12.01
CA ILE A 42 3.05 10.88 11.75
C ILE A 42 3.82 10.14 12.84
N ASN A 43 4.67 9.19 12.45
CA ASN A 43 5.49 8.42 13.38
C ASN A 43 6.69 9.26 13.90
N GLU A 44 7.51 8.69 14.78
CA GLU A 44 8.69 9.36 15.35
C GLU A 44 9.79 9.69 14.32
N ASN A 45 9.77 9.00 13.17
CA ASN A 45 10.70 9.21 12.07
C ASN A 45 10.19 10.29 11.09
N GLY A 46 8.96 10.79 11.25
CA GLY A 46 8.33 11.73 10.33
C GLY A 46 7.58 11.10 9.16
N ASP A 47 7.43 9.78 9.13
CA ASP A 47 6.69 9.07 8.08
C ASP A 47 5.19 9.01 8.38
N ALA A 48 4.40 8.96 7.30
CA ALA A 48 2.96 8.75 7.38
C ALA A 48 2.64 7.26 7.67
N GLU A 49 2.03 7.03 8.82
CA GLU A 49 1.52 5.75 9.26
C GLU A 49 -0.01 5.78 9.27
N LEU A 50 -0.62 4.78 8.65
CA LEU A 50 -2.04 4.50 8.73
C LEU A 50 -2.30 3.61 9.94
N GLN A 51 -2.98 4.16 10.94
CA GLN A 51 -3.39 3.44 12.15
C GLN A 51 -4.83 2.97 12.01
N MET A 52 -5.05 1.66 12.09
CA MET A 52 -6.38 1.07 12.09
C MET A 52 -7.01 1.13 13.46
N VAL A 53 -8.34 1.24 13.52
CA VAL A 53 -9.09 1.13 14.78
C VAL A 53 -8.96 -0.26 15.43
N SER A 54 -8.60 -1.29 14.66
CA SER A 54 -8.27 -2.63 15.16
C SER A 54 -6.98 -2.67 15.99
N GLY A 55 -6.17 -1.61 15.93
CA GLY A 55 -4.84 -1.53 16.56
C GLY A 55 -3.70 -1.95 15.65
N GLU A 56 -3.99 -2.33 14.41
CA GLU A 56 -2.98 -2.60 13.37
C GLU A 56 -2.43 -1.30 12.81
N ALA A 57 -1.14 -1.29 12.47
CA ALA A 57 -0.47 -0.11 11.93
C ALA A 57 0.23 -0.44 10.61
N TYR A 58 0.11 0.44 9.64
CA TYR A 58 0.68 0.29 8.31
C TYR A 58 1.45 1.55 7.92
N LEU A 59 2.71 1.39 7.50
CA LEU A 59 3.55 2.50 7.05
C LEU A 59 3.52 2.59 5.53
N LEU A 60 3.24 3.79 5.01
CA LEU A 60 3.34 4.07 3.57
C LEU A 60 4.75 4.56 3.28
N GLY A 61 5.52 3.73 2.57
CA GLY A 61 6.88 4.05 2.14
C GLY A 61 7.03 4.02 0.62
N GLU A 62 8.23 4.31 0.14
CA GLU A 62 8.54 4.40 -1.29
C GLU A 62 8.28 3.08 -2.05
N ALA A 63 8.39 1.95 -1.35
CA ALA A 63 8.14 0.61 -1.88
C ALA A 63 6.65 0.15 -1.75
N GLY A 64 5.77 0.95 -1.15
CA GLY A 64 4.37 0.61 -0.90
C GLY A 64 4.02 0.55 0.59
N VAL A 65 3.06 -0.30 0.96
CA VAL A 65 2.52 -0.41 2.32
C VAL A 65 3.21 -1.53 3.09
N THR A 66 3.80 -1.21 4.24
CA THR A 66 4.41 -2.19 5.15
C THR A 66 3.59 -2.29 6.44
N ARG A 67 3.23 -3.50 6.86
CA ARG A 67 2.56 -3.71 8.15
C ARG A 67 3.58 -3.67 9.29
N CYS A 68 3.35 -2.81 10.27
CA CYS A 68 4.24 -2.61 11.41
C CYS A 68 3.80 -3.38 12.67
N ARG A 69 2.49 -3.58 12.86
CA ARG A 69 1.92 -4.25 14.04
C ARG A 69 0.78 -5.21 13.68
#